data_AF-A0A961IV36-F1
#
_entry.id   AF-A0A961IV36-F1
#
_cell.length_a   1.000
_cell.length_b   1.000
_cell.length_c   1.000
_cell.angle_alpha   90.00
_cell.angle_beta   90.00
_cell.angle_gamma   90.00
#
_symmetry.space_group_name_H-M   'P 1'
#
loop_
_entity.id
_entity.type
_entity.pdbx_description
1 polymer ?
#
loop_
_entity_poly.entity_id
_entity_poly.type
_entity_poly.pdbx_seq_one_letter_code
_entity_poly.pdbx_strand_id
1 'polypeptide(L)'
;AALFFGLWLSILIPATASRTPPEGATIFVFDLAFALPALVACAALLWRGGPWGDLLALPLLMKLATLGLSVLIGTLIGPLWGVPAALTDVATYAVLALLPAALVPLWWRALAP
;
A
#
# COMPACT_ATOMS: atom_id res chain seq x y z
N ALA A 1 -2.94 5.74 3.45
CA ALA A 1 -3.93 5.00 4.25
C ALA A 1 -5.32 5.01 3.60
N ALA A 2 -5.95 6.17 3.40
CA ALA A 2 -7.32 6.26 2.86
C ALA A 2 -7.51 5.57 1.49
N LEU A 3 -6.60 5.79 0.53
CA LEU A 3 -6.62 5.13 -0.78
C LEU A 3 -6.60 3.60 -0.65
N PHE A 4 -5.68 3.08 0.17
CA PHE A 4 -5.55 1.65 0.47
C PHE A 4 -6.83 1.08 1.09
N PHE A 5 -7.37 1.76 2.09
CA PHE A 5 -8.57 1.33 2.79
C PHE A 5 -9.80 1.32 1.88
N GLY A 6 -9.98 2.36 1.06
CA GLY A 6 -11.08 2.43 0.09
C GLY A 6 -11.00 1.32 -0.97
N LEU A 7 -9.81 1.08 -1.53
CA LEU A 7 -9.59 0.00 -2.49
C LEU A 7 -9.89 -1.38 -1.88
N TRP A 8 -9.35 -1.66 -0.70
CA TRP A 8 -9.59 -2.93 -0.01
C TRP A 8 -11.05 -3.16 0.35
N LEU A 9 -11.77 -2.14 0.81
CA LEU A 9 -13.21 -2.25 1.03
C LEU A 9 -13.99 -2.53 -0.27
N SER A 10 -13.59 -1.91 -1.38
CA SER A 10 -14.26 -2.14 -2.68
C SER A 10 -14.17 -3.59 -3.16
N ILE A 11 -13.15 -4.34 -2.73
CA ILE A 11 -12.95 -5.75 -3.06
C ILE A 11 -13.56 -6.67 -1.98
N LEU A 12 -13.33 -6.36 -0.71
CA LEU A 12 -13.75 -7.20 0.42
C LEU A 12 -15.27 -7.18 0.65
N ILE A 13 -15.93 -6.04 0.47
CA ILE A 13 -17.39 -5.94 0.65
C ILE A 13 -18.14 -6.90 -0.31
N PRO A 14 -17.93 -6.85 -1.64
CA PRO A 14 -18.60 -7.78 -2.54
C PRO A 14 -18.19 -9.23 -2.30
N ALA A 15 -16.92 -9.50 -1.97
CA ALA A 15 -16.44 -10.85 -1.66
C ALA A 15 -17.07 -11.44 -0.39
N THR A 16 -17.34 -10.61 0.61
CA THR A 16 -18.04 -11.00 1.85
C THR A 16 -19.50 -11.30 1.56
N ALA A 17 -20.15 -10.50 0.71
CA ALA A 17 -21.52 -10.71 0.28
C ALA A 17 -21.69 -12.01 -0.53
N SER A 18 -20.73 -12.32 -1.41
CA SER A 18 -20.74 -13.57 -2.19
C SER A 18 -20.19 -14.79 -1.42
N ARG A 19 -19.63 -14.60 -0.22
CA ARG A 19 -18.96 -15.63 0.59
C ARG A 19 -17.85 -16.37 -0.15
N THR A 20 -17.27 -15.76 -1.15
CA THR A 20 -16.15 -16.30 -1.92
C THR A 20 -14.89 -15.50 -1.59
N PRO A 21 -13.84 -16.12 -1.03
CA PRO A 21 -12.63 -15.38 -0.70
C PRO A 21 -12.01 -14.78 -1.98
N PRO A 22 -11.61 -13.51 -1.95
CA PRO A 22 -10.93 -12.90 -3.09
C PRO A 22 -9.54 -13.51 -3.26
N GLU A 23 -9.07 -13.58 -4.50
CA GLU A 23 -7.68 -13.97 -4.78
C GLU A 23 -6.71 -13.03 -4.06
N GLY A 24 -5.68 -13.58 -3.43
CA GLY A 24 -4.76 -12.79 -2.62
C GLY A 24 -5.31 -12.35 -1.25
N ALA A 25 -6.34 -13.03 -0.72
CA ALA A 25 -6.95 -12.79 0.60
C ALA A 25 -5.94 -12.47 1.73
N THR A 26 -4.77 -13.11 1.73
CA THR A 26 -3.70 -12.90 2.71
C THR A 26 -3.08 -11.50 2.68
N ILE A 27 -3.04 -10.85 1.51
CA ILE A 27 -2.52 -9.48 1.34
C ILE A 27 -3.43 -8.50 2.08
N PHE A 28 -4.75 -8.63 1.91
CA PHE A 28 -5.73 -7.75 2.57
C PHE A 28 -5.64 -7.85 4.10
N VAL A 29 -5.49 -9.06 4.64
CA VAL A 29 -5.35 -9.27 6.09
C VAL A 29 -4.09 -8.59 6.62
N PHE A 30 -2.95 -8.79 5.94
CA PHE A 30 -1.69 -8.16 6.35
C PHE A 30 -1.79 -6.63 6.29
N ASP A 31 -2.36 -6.09 5.22
CA ASP A 31 -2.42 -4.66 5.01
C ASP A 31 -3.41 -3.96 5.94
N LEU A 32 -4.56 -4.58 6.24
CA LEU A 32 -5.53 -4.04 7.18
C LEU A 32 -5.09 -4.17 8.63
N ALA A 33 -4.44 -5.28 9.00
CA ALA A 33 -4.04 -5.54 10.38
C ALA A 33 -2.71 -4.85 10.76
N PHE A 34 -1.78 -4.69 9.83
CA PHE A 34 -0.43 -4.21 10.13
C PHE A 34 -0.05 -2.97 9.33
N ALA A 35 -0.14 -2.99 8.00
CA ALA A 35 0.37 -1.90 7.19
C ALA A 35 -0.39 -0.59 7.43
N LEU A 36 -1.72 -0.62 7.43
CA LEU A 36 -2.55 0.56 7.66
C LEU A 36 -2.40 1.12 9.09
N PRO A 37 -2.47 0.33 10.17
CA PRO A 37 -2.21 0.82 11.51
C PRO A 37 -0.80 1.42 11.66
N ALA A 38 0.21 0.79 11.08
CA ALA A 38 1.58 1.31 11.12
C ALA A 38 1.70 2.65 10.38
N LEU A 39 1.03 2.83 9.25
CA LEU A 39 0.99 4.09 8.53
C LEU A 39 0.27 5.19 9.31
N VAL A 40 -0.86 4.86 9.95
CA VAL A 40 -1.60 5.81 10.78
C VAL A 40 -0.75 6.22 11.99
N ALA A 41 -0.09 5.27 12.65
CA ALA A 41 0.81 5.54 13.77
C ALA A 41 2.00 6.42 13.35
N CYS A 42 2.65 6.11 12.22
CA CYS A 42 3.74 6.93 11.68
C CYS A 42 3.27 8.34 11.32
N ALA A 43 2.12 8.49 10.66
CA ALA A 43 1.54 9.80 10.37
C ALA A 43 1.26 10.60 11.66
N ALA A 44 0.71 9.95 12.69
CA ALA A 44 0.46 10.60 13.98
C ALA A 44 1.77 11.03 14.69
N LEU A 45 2.83 10.22 14.61
CA LEU A 45 4.14 10.55 15.17
C LEU A 45 4.83 11.69 14.41
N LEU A 46 4.73 11.70 13.08
CA LEU A 46 5.20 12.80 12.23
C LEU A 46 4.46 14.10 12.54
N TRP A 47 3.12 14.05 12.70
CA TRP A 47 2.33 15.22 13.10
C TRP A 47 2.72 15.79 14.46
N ARG A 48 3.20 14.94 15.37
CA ARG A 48 3.68 15.33 16.70
C ARG A 48 5.11 15.90 16.68
N GLY A 49 5.80 15.89 15.54
CA GLY A 49 7.16 16.42 15.40
C GLY A 49 8.22 15.65 16.20
N GLY A 50 7.97 14.38 16.54
CA GLY A 50 8.90 13.56 17.31
C GLY A 50 9.90 12.80 16.42
N PRO A 51 11.12 12.52 16.90
CA PRO A 51 12.19 11.87 16.11
C PRO A 51 11.83 10.44 15.66
N TRP A 52 10.90 9.80 16.37
CA TRP A 52 10.40 8.47 16.01
C TRP A 52 9.56 8.48 14.73
N GLY A 53 8.86 9.58 14.43
CA GLY A 53 8.11 9.71 13.18
C GLY A 53 9.03 9.67 11.97
N ASP A 54 10.14 10.41 12.06
CA ASP A 54 11.16 10.49 11.02
C ASP A 54 11.89 9.16 10.81
N LEU A 55 12.27 8.51 11.90
CA LEU A 55 12.96 7.22 11.84
C LEU A 55 12.07 6.12 11.26
N LEU A 56 10.77 6.12 11.57
CA LEU A 56 9.82 5.12 11.08
C LEU A 56 9.33 5.40 9.64
N ALA A 57 9.35 6.66 9.20
CA ALA A 57 8.84 7.04 7.88
C ALA A 57 9.58 6.32 6.74
N LEU A 58 10.91 6.30 6.79
CA LEU A 58 11.73 5.70 5.74
C LEU A 58 11.48 4.18 5.55
N PRO A 59 11.59 3.32 6.59
CA PRO A 59 11.32 1.89 6.43
C PRO A 59 9.85 1.62 6.03
N LEU A 60 8.89 2.42 6.51
CA LEU A 60 7.48 2.29 6.11
C LEU A 60 7.25 2.66 4.64
N LEU A 61 7.85 3.75 4.16
CA LEU A 61 7.76 4.16 2.75
C LEU A 61 8.38 3.11 1.83
N MET A 62 9.55 2.57 2.19
CA MET A 62 10.18 1.48 1.43
C MET A 62 9.31 0.21 1.42
N LYS A 63 8.72 -0.15 2.57
CA LYS A 63 7.84 -1.32 2.66
C LYS A 63 6.57 -1.14 1.82
N LEU A 64 5.99 0.05 1.83
CA LEU A 64 4.85 0.38 0.99
C LEU A 64 5.19 0.33 -0.49
N ALA A 65 6.32 0.91 -0.90
CA ALA A 65 6.77 0.87 -2.28
C ALA A 65 6.96 -0.56 -2.78
N THR A 66 7.58 -1.43 -1.97
CA THR A 66 7.80 -2.84 -2.31
C THR A 66 6.50 -3.64 -2.38
N LEU A 67 5.58 -3.44 -1.44
CA LEU A 67 4.25 -4.08 -1.48
C LEU A 67 3.44 -3.62 -2.70
N GLY A 68 3.35 -2.31 -2.94
CA GLY A 68 2.65 -1.74 -4.09
C GLY A 68 3.23 -2.23 -5.41
N LEU A 69 4.57 -2.30 -5.51
CA LEU A 69 5.24 -2.82 -6.71
C LEU A 69 4.95 -4.30 -6.93
N SER A 70 4.95 -5.11 -5.86
CA SER A 70 4.61 -6.53 -5.95
C SER A 70 3.19 -6.74 -6.49
N VAL A 71 2.21 -5.97 -5.99
CA VAL A 71 0.82 -6.09 -6.45
C VAL A 71 0.68 -5.58 -7.87
N LEU A 72 1.33 -4.45 -8.22
CA LEU A 72 1.35 -3.92 -9.59
C LEU A 72 1.89 -4.92 -10.60
N ILE A 73 3.05 -5.53 -10.30
CA ILE A 73 3.64 -6.57 -11.15
C ILE A 73 2.67 -7.75 -11.27
N GLY A 74 2.09 -8.20 -10.15
CA GLY A 74 1.07 -9.26 -10.16
C GLY A 74 -0.11 -8.95 -11.08
N THR A 75 -0.65 -7.73 -11.01
CA THR A 75 -1.75 -7.27 -11.87
C THR A 75 -1.35 -7.17 -13.34
N LEU A 76 -0.11 -6.74 -13.65
CA LEU A 76 0.36 -6.61 -15.04
C LEU A 76 0.64 -7.95 -15.70
N ILE A 77 1.09 -8.95 -14.94
CA ILE A 77 1.39 -10.28 -15.48
C ILE A 77 0.15 -11.19 -15.40
N GLY A 78 -0.83 -10.90 -14.52
CA GLY A 78 -2.12 -11.60 -14.40
C GLY A 78 -2.81 -11.98 -15.72
N PRO A 79 -2.88 -11.09 -16.73
CA PRO A 79 -3.43 -11.42 -18.04
C PRO A 79 -2.77 -12.61 -18.75
N LEU A 80 -1.49 -12.90 -18.49
CA LEU A 80 -0.80 -14.08 -19.02
C LEU A 80 -1.35 -15.40 -18.47
N TRP A 81 -2.05 -15.35 -17.34
CA TRP A 81 -2.72 -16.50 -16.70
C TRP A 81 -4.25 -16.44 -16.80
N GLY A 82 -4.79 -15.58 -17.66
CA GLY A 82 -6.24 -15.44 -17.86
C GLY A 82 -6.95 -14.63 -16.79
N VAL A 83 -6.23 -13.94 -15.91
CA VAL A 83 -6.81 -13.02 -14.92
C VAL A 83 -6.97 -11.64 -15.54
N PRO A 84 -8.19 -11.07 -15.62
CA PRO A 84 -8.40 -9.77 -16.23
C PRO A 84 -7.75 -8.66 -15.41
N ALA A 85 -6.98 -7.79 -16.06
CA ALA A 85 -6.41 -6.59 -15.45
C ALA A 85 -7.32 -5.38 -15.72
N ALA A 86 -7.96 -4.86 -14.68
CA ALA A 86 -8.70 -3.61 -14.77
C ALA A 86 -7.74 -2.42 -14.76
N LEU A 87 -7.96 -1.46 -15.67
CA LEU A 87 -7.11 -0.26 -15.78
C LEU A 87 -7.10 0.57 -14.48
N THR A 88 -8.22 0.61 -13.77
CA THR A 88 -8.36 1.28 -12.46
C THR A 88 -7.44 0.69 -11.42
N ASP A 89 -7.28 -0.64 -11.41
CA ASP A 89 -6.48 -1.36 -10.44
C ASP A 89 -5.00 -1.13 -10.73
N VAL A 90 -4.61 -1.23 -12.01
CA VAL A 90 -3.25 -0.91 -12.47
C VAL A 90 -2.86 0.52 -12.10
N ALA A 91 -3.72 1.50 -12.39
CA ALA A 91 -3.46 2.90 -12.05
C ALA A 91 -3.31 3.10 -10.53
N THR A 92 -4.18 2.45 -9.74
CA THR A 92 -4.12 2.55 -8.27
C THR A 92 -2.84 1.93 -7.73
N TYR A 93 -2.49 0.71 -8.15
CA TYR A 93 -1.28 0.03 -7.72
C TYR A 93 -0.01 0.76 -8.19
N ALA A 94 -0.04 1.40 -9.36
CA ALA A 94 1.05 2.27 -9.82
C ALA A 94 1.27 3.47 -8.89
N VAL A 95 0.20 4.16 -8.48
CA VAL A 95 0.30 5.24 -7.50
C VAL A 95 0.83 4.71 -6.16
N LEU A 96 0.31 3.57 -5.69
CA LEU A 96 0.71 2.97 -4.42
C LEU A 96 2.15 2.46 -4.41
N ALA A 97 2.71 2.08 -5.56
CA ALA A 97 4.10 1.68 -5.70
C ALA A 97 5.04 2.89 -5.84
N LEU A 98 4.72 3.78 -6.78
CA LEU A 98 5.62 4.84 -7.22
C LEU A 98 5.63 6.04 -6.28
N LEU A 99 4.48 6.41 -5.70
CA LEU A 99 4.42 7.58 -4.81
C LEU A 99 5.28 7.38 -3.56
N PRO A 100 5.20 6.27 -2.80
CA PRO A 100 6.09 6.06 -1.67
C PRO A 100 7.56 5.98 -2.09
N ALA A 101 7.86 5.33 -3.22
CA ALA A 101 9.22 5.24 -3.75
C ALA A 101 9.81 6.63 -4.10
N ALA A 102 9.00 7.52 -4.68
CA ALA A 102 9.41 8.88 -5.01
C ALA A 102 9.59 9.76 -3.75
N LEU A 103 8.86 9.48 -2.66
CA LEU A 103 8.99 10.19 -1.40
C LEU A 103 10.23 9.79 -0.59
N VAL A 104 10.75 8.56 -0.75
CA VAL A 104 11.97 8.09 -0.07
C VAL A 104 13.17 9.04 -0.23
N PRO A 105 13.61 9.42 -1.45
CA PRO A 105 14.76 10.32 -1.60
C PRO A 105 14.49 11.74 -1.08
N LEU A 106 13.24 12.21 -1.12
CA LEU A 106 12.86 13.51 -0.55
C LEU A 106 13.00 13.48 0.97
N TRP A 107 12.51 12.40 1.61
CA TRP A 107 12.60 12.23 3.06
C TRP A 107 14.03 12.02 3.52
N TRP A 108 14.82 11.24 2.78
CA TRP A 108 16.24 11.03 3.07
C TRP A 108 17.02 12.35 3.07
N ARG A 109 16.75 13.22 2.09
CA ARG A 109 17.39 14.54 2.00
C ARG A 109 16.94 15.50 3.09
N ALA A 110 15.71 15.38 3.59
CA ALA A 110 15.22 16.19 4.70
C ALA A 110 15.88 15.80 6.04
N LEU A 111 16.38 14.57 6.15
CA LEU A 111 17.05 14.05 7.36
C LEU A 111 18.58 14.17 7.31
N ALA A 112 19.16 14.34 6.12
CA ALA A 112 20.59 14.56 5.96
C ALA A 112 20.93 16.02 6.35
N PRO A 113 21.94 16.24 7.22
CA PRO A 113 22.37 17.58 7.66
C PRO A 113 23.01 18.40 6.54
#